data_AF-A0A914P3Y2-F1
#
_entry.id   AF-A0A914P3Y2-F1
#
_cell.length_a   1.000
_cell.length_b   1.000
_cell.length_c   1.000
_cell.angle_alpha   90.00
_cell.angle_beta   90.00
_cell.angle_gamma   90.00
#
_symmetry.space_group_name_H-M   'P 1'
#
loop_
_entity.id
_entity.type
_entity.pdbx_description
1 polymer ?
#
loop_
_entity_poly.entity_id
_entity_poly.type
_entity_poly.pdbx_seq_one_letter_code
_entity_poly.pdbx_strand_id
1 'polypeptide(L)'
;MFLWGSEYNLVDTEYEPVLKQYLPEKDEYTCEKRIRQTIESILDRYPGNILIVSHGSPTAAIHTVLGHEHREIGYCAVSKFVATPLHKTDMETIKDNLGFKYSFDCQLAGDLSHISDPTNMSINRL
;
A
#
# COMPACT_ATOMS: atom_id res chain seq x y z
N MET A 1 -17.13 16.76 22.78
CA MET A 1 -15.84 17.43 22.48
C MET A 1 -14.75 16.53 23.03
N PHE A 2 -14.14 15.70 22.18
CA PHE A 2 -13.04 14.83 22.61
C PHE A 2 -11.76 15.67 22.66
N LEU A 3 -11.19 15.81 23.86
CA LEU A 3 -9.92 16.48 24.09
C LEU A 3 -8.82 15.54 23.61
N TRP A 4 -8.40 15.66 22.35
CA TRP A 4 -7.13 15.08 21.92
C TRP A 4 -6.02 15.85 22.64
N GLY A 5 -5.37 15.18 23.59
CA GLY A 5 -4.23 15.74 24.30
C GLY A 5 -3.08 16.05 23.34
N SER A 6 -2.17 16.94 23.75
CA SER A 6 -0.97 17.38 23.04
C SER A 6 0.04 16.28 22.66
N GLU A 7 -0.34 15.01 22.81
CA GLU A 7 0.46 13.82 22.56
C GLU A 7 0.41 13.38 21.08
N TYR A 8 -0.57 13.87 20.31
CA TYR A 8 -0.81 13.43 18.92
C TYR A 8 -0.75 14.57 17.89
N ASN A 9 0.19 15.51 18.06
CA ASN A 9 0.29 16.70 17.21
C ASN A 9 0.70 16.41 15.74
N LEU A 10 1.05 15.16 15.43
CA LEU A 10 1.40 14.71 14.07
C LEU A 10 0.25 14.00 13.35
N VAL A 11 -0.90 13.84 14.00
CA VAL A 11 -2.10 13.27 13.37
C VAL A 11 -2.75 14.33 12.50
N ASP A 12 -2.95 14.00 11.22
CA ASP A 12 -3.69 14.84 10.28
C ASP A 12 -5.20 14.75 10.58
N THR A 13 -5.72 15.71 11.34
CA THR A 13 -7.16 15.77 11.68
C THR A 13 -8.03 16.23 10.53
N GLU A 14 -7.42 16.79 9.48
CA GLU A 14 -8.10 17.30 8.28
C GLU A 14 -8.00 16.30 7.13
N TYR A 15 -7.59 15.06 7.40
CA TYR A 15 -7.45 14.01 6.40
C TYR A 15 -8.79 13.76 5.68
N GLU A 16 -8.79 14.03 4.37
CA GLU A 16 -9.87 13.63 3.48
C GLU A 16 -9.52 12.33 2.73
N PRO A 17 -10.35 11.27 2.86
CA PRO A 17 -10.19 10.03 2.10
C PRO A 17 -10.17 10.28 0.60
N VAL A 18 -9.25 9.62 -0.11
CA VAL A 18 -9.14 9.69 -1.58
C VAL A 18 -10.44 9.26 -2.25
N LEU A 19 -11.05 8.19 -1.72
CA LEU A 19 -12.33 7.67 -2.19
C LEU A 19 -13.44 8.12 -1.25
N LYS A 20 -14.26 9.09 -1.70
CA LYS A 20 -15.35 9.67 -0.90
C LYS A 20 -16.62 8.80 -0.87
N GLN A 21 -16.76 7.86 -1.81
CA GLN A 21 -17.91 6.97 -1.92
C GLN A 21 -17.49 5.52 -1.74
N TYR A 22 -18.16 4.83 -0.82
CA TYR A 22 -18.11 3.38 -0.72
C TYR A 22 -18.93 2.79 -1.86
N LEU A 23 -18.24 2.36 -2.92
CA LEU A 23 -18.85 1.52 -3.93
C LEU A 23 -18.76 0.06 -3.44
N PRO A 24 -19.81 -0.76 -3.57
CA PRO A 24 -19.70 -2.19 -3.24
C PRO A 24 -18.58 -2.82 -4.07
N GLU A 25 -17.78 -3.66 -3.43
CA GLU A 25 -16.76 -4.46 -4.10
C GLU A 25 -17.47 -5.52 -4.95
N LYS A 26 -17.16 -5.56 -6.25
CA LYS A 26 -17.76 -6.50 -7.19
C LYS A 26 -16.80 -7.61 -7.59
N ASP A 27 -15.51 -7.28 -7.66
CA ASP A 27 -14.42 -8.15 -8.07
C ASP A 27 -13.09 -7.60 -7.53
N GLU A 28 -12.06 -8.45 -7.55
CA GLU A 28 -10.70 -8.13 -7.10
C GLU A 28 -10.08 -6.97 -7.90
N TYR A 29 -10.37 -6.90 -9.21
CA TYR A 29 -9.91 -5.82 -10.09
C TYR A 29 -10.39 -4.44 -9.63
N THR A 30 -11.64 -4.35 -9.17
CA THR A 30 -12.20 -3.10 -8.62
C THR A 30 -11.47 -2.67 -7.35
N CYS A 31 -11.04 -3.62 -6.52
CA CYS A 31 -10.26 -3.34 -5.31
C CYS A 31 -8.85 -2.86 -5.65
N GLU A 32 -8.16 -3.53 -6.57
CA GLU A 32 -6.84 -3.11 -7.05
C GLU A 32 -6.85 -1.71 -7.64
N LYS A 33 -7.89 -1.35 -8.41
CA LYS A 33 -8.05 0.00 -8.96
C LYS A 33 -8.16 1.06 -7.87
N ARG A 34 -8.92 0.78 -6.80
CA ARG A 34 -9.07 1.69 -5.64
C ARG A 34 -7.77 1.85 -4.88
N ILE A 35 -7.05 0.75 -4.67
CA ILE A 35 -5.75 0.74 -4.02
C ILE A 35 -4.75 1.56 -4.82
N ARG A 36 -4.71 1.38 -6.15
CA ARG A 36 -3.88 2.18 -7.06
C ARG A 36 -4.14 3.66 -6.91
N GLN A 37 -5.39 4.10 -7.04
CA GLN A 37 -5.76 5.51 -6.88
C GLN A 37 -5.37 6.06 -5.51
N THR A 38 -5.52 5.26 -4.46
CA THR A 38 -5.15 5.64 -3.10
C THR A 38 -3.64 5.83 -2.96
N ILE A 39 -2.84 4.88 -3.46
CA ILE A 39 -1.37 4.97 -3.43
C ILE A 39 -0.89 6.15 -4.27
N GLU A 40 -1.42 6.35 -5.49
CA GLU A 40 -1.09 7.49 -6.35
C GLU A 40 -1.31 8.81 -5.62
N SER A 41 -2.49 8.97 -5.00
CA SER A 41 -2.80 10.17 -4.25
C SER A 41 -1.96 10.34 -2.98
N ILE A 42 -1.53 9.26 -2.33
CA ILE A 42 -0.62 9.34 -1.17
C ILE A 42 0.76 9.83 -1.63
N LEU A 43 1.31 9.25 -2.69
CA LEU A 43 2.62 9.62 -3.24
C LEU A 43 2.66 11.05 -3.76
N ASP A 44 1.55 11.54 -4.32
CA ASP A 44 1.43 12.93 -4.79
C ASP A 44 1.29 13.94 -3.64
N ARG A 45 0.72 13.54 -2.49
CA ARG A 45 0.49 14.43 -1.34
C ARG A 45 1.66 14.46 -0.35
N TYR A 46 2.33 13.33 -0.14
CA TYR A 46 3.28 13.16 0.94
C TYR A 46 4.67 12.78 0.40
N PRO A 47 5.70 13.64 0.58
CA PRO A 47 7.07 13.29 0.19
C PRO A 47 7.74 12.40 1.23
N GLY A 48 8.76 11.65 0.81
CA GLY A 48 9.63 10.87 1.69
C GLY A 48 9.21 9.42 1.87
N ASN A 49 9.58 8.82 3.01
CA ASN A 49 9.27 7.43 3.33
C ASN A 49 7.84 7.32 3.87
N ILE A 50 7.03 6.45 3.26
CA ILE A 50 5.63 6.23 3.63
C ILE A 50 5.48 4.84 4.22
N LEU A 51 4.84 4.75 5.39
CA LEU A 51 4.42 3.48 6.01
C LEU A 51 2.91 3.32 5.83
N ILE A 52 2.50 2.24 5.17
CA ILE A 52 1.10 1.86 5.03
C ILE A 52 0.82 0.69 5.97
N VAL A 53 -0.19 0.84 6.82
CA VAL A 53 -0.70 -0.22 7.70
C VAL A 53 -2.08 -0.62 7.20
N SER A 54 -2.29 -1.90 6.91
CA SER A 54 -3.56 -2.39 6.36
C SER A 54 -3.88 -3.82 6.78
N HIS A 55 -4.99 -4.35 6.26
CA HIS A 55 -5.42 -5.74 6.43
C HIS A 55 -4.78 -6.65 5.37
N GLY A 56 -4.91 -7.97 5.53
CA GLY A 56 -4.31 -8.98 4.65
C GLY A 56 -4.65 -8.77 3.17
N SER A 57 -5.93 -8.79 2.81
CA SER A 57 -6.34 -8.68 1.39
C SER A 57 -5.95 -7.36 0.73
N PRO A 58 -6.14 -6.17 1.35
CA PRO A 58 -5.60 -4.93 0.80
C PRO A 58 -4.08 -4.96 0.64
N THR A 59 -3.35 -5.58 1.56
CA THR A 59 -1.89 -5.67 1.47
C THR A 59 -1.44 -6.54 0.30
N ALA A 60 -2.12 -7.67 0.08
CA ALA A 60 -1.85 -8.52 -1.08
C ALA A 60 -2.11 -7.79 -2.41
N ALA A 61 -3.20 -7.04 -2.48
CA ALA A 61 -3.51 -6.20 -3.65
C ALA A 61 -2.54 -5.02 -3.82
N ILE A 62 -1.97 -4.46 -2.73
CA ILE A 62 -0.87 -3.47 -2.82
C ILE A 62 0.34 -4.09 -3.53
N HIS A 63 0.71 -5.34 -3.22
CA HIS A 63 1.82 -6.01 -3.90
C HIS A 63 1.57 -6.10 -5.41
N THR A 64 0.38 -6.55 -5.82
CA THR A 64 -0.02 -6.59 -7.24
C THR A 64 0.03 -5.20 -7.88
N VAL A 65 -0.54 -4.20 -7.21
CA VAL A 65 -0.63 -2.83 -7.71
C VAL A 65 0.75 -2.22 -7.97
N LEU A 66 1.72 -2.51 -7.09
CA LEU A 66 3.10 -2.08 -7.18
C LEU A 66 3.96 -2.95 -8.13
N GLY A 67 3.37 -3.89 -8.86
CA GLY A 67 4.05 -4.70 -9.87
C GLY A 67 4.77 -5.94 -9.32
N HIS A 68 4.42 -6.39 -8.12
CA HIS A 68 4.89 -7.64 -7.54
C HIS A 68 3.79 -8.72 -7.59
N GLU A 69 4.13 -9.97 -7.29
CA GLU A 69 3.14 -11.06 -7.25
C GLU A 69 2.10 -10.83 -6.14
N HIS A 70 0.84 -11.19 -6.40
CA HIS A 70 -0.21 -11.18 -5.38
C HIS A 70 0.23 -12.11 -4.24
N ARG A 71 0.34 -11.56 -3.03
CA ARG A 71 0.86 -12.30 -1.88
C ARG A 71 0.12 -11.94 -0.61
N GLU A 72 -0.66 -12.89 -0.10
CA GLU A 72 -1.17 -12.80 1.25
C GLU A 72 -0.02 -12.95 2.24
N ILE A 73 0.21 -11.91 3.04
CA ILE A 73 1.26 -11.90 4.06
C ILE A 73 0.67 -12.11 5.45
N GLY A 74 1.44 -12.76 6.32
CA GLY A 74 1.07 -13.00 7.71
C GLY A 74 0.82 -11.72 8.51
N TYR A 75 0.32 -11.86 9.73
CA TYR A 75 0.06 -10.72 10.61
C TYR A 75 1.36 -9.97 10.91
N CYS A 76 1.29 -8.65 10.94
CA CYS A 76 2.41 -7.73 11.17
C CYS A 76 3.64 -7.99 10.26
N ALA A 77 3.45 -8.66 9.13
CA ALA A 77 4.51 -8.85 8.16
C ALA A 77 4.83 -7.51 7.47
N VAL A 78 6.11 -7.25 7.24
CA VAL A 78 6.58 -5.99 6.66
C VAL A 78 7.09 -6.23 5.25
N SER A 79 6.57 -5.46 4.29
CA SER A 79 7.09 -5.40 2.93
C SER A 79 7.71 -4.04 2.66
N LYS A 80 8.75 -4.00 1.83
CA LYS A 80 9.49 -2.78 1.47
C LYS A 80 9.59 -2.67 -0.05
N PHE A 81 9.13 -1.54 -0.57
CA PHE A 81 9.23 -1.17 -1.98
C PHE A 81 10.05 0.11 -2.12
N VAL A 82 10.93 0.16 -3.11
CA VAL A 82 11.74 1.34 -3.44
C VAL A 82 11.23 1.93 -4.75
N ALA A 83 10.78 3.18 -4.70
CA ALA A 83 10.25 3.90 -5.85
C ALA A 83 11.39 4.54 -6.66
N THR A 84 11.40 4.32 -7.97
CA THR A 84 12.30 4.98 -8.93
C THR A 84 11.46 5.78 -9.93
N PRO A 85 11.75 7.07 -10.17
CA PRO A 85 11.02 7.86 -11.15
C PRO A 85 11.11 7.25 -12.56
N LEU A 86 9.99 7.16 -13.27
CA LEU A 86 9.97 6.75 -14.67
C LEU A 86 10.36 7.93 -15.57
N HIS A 87 11.19 7.68 -16.61
CA HIS A 87 11.48 8.70 -17.60
C HIS A 87 10.33 8.83 -18.62
N LYS A 88 10.17 10.04 -19.19
CA LYS A 88 9.07 10.33 -20.15
C LYS A 88 9.06 9.40 -21.37
N THR A 89 10.21 8.91 -21.79
CA THR A 89 10.37 7.94 -22.89
C THR A 89 9.83 6.54 -22.54
N ASP A 90 9.82 6.21 -21.25
CA ASP A 90 9.29 4.92 -20.76
C ASP A 90 7.76 4.96 -20.69
N MET A 91 7.17 6.14 -20.43
CA MET A 91 5.71 6.30 -20.37
C MET A 91 4.99 6.07 -21.70
N GLU A 92 5.65 6.26 -22.85
CA GLU A 92 5.07 5.98 -24.19
C GLU A 92 5.14 4.50 -24.58
N THR A 93 6.12 3.76 -24.03
CA THR A 93 6.30 2.31 -24.31
C THR A 93 5.40 1.45 -23.42
N ILE A 94 5.00 2.01 -22.27
CA ILE A 94 4.09 1.39 -21.34
C ILE A 94 2.65 1.62 -21.82
N LYS A 95 2.23 0.87 -22.84
CA LYS A 95 0.80 0.74 -23.17
C LYS A 95 0.05 -0.18 -22.21
N ASP A 96 0.79 -0.98 -21.42
CA ASP A 96 0.23 -2.03 -20.56
C ASP A 96 0.61 -1.95 -19.05
N ASN A 97 1.42 -0.98 -18.59
CA ASN A 97 1.66 -0.76 -17.14
C ASN A 97 1.02 0.55 -16.62
N LEU A 98 -0.27 0.45 -16.27
CA LEU A 98 -0.75 0.75 -14.91
C LEU A 98 -0.42 2.12 -14.22
N GLY A 99 -0.09 3.18 -14.96
CA GLY A 99 -0.41 4.58 -14.56
C GLY A 99 0.43 5.29 -13.48
N PHE A 100 1.37 4.64 -12.80
CA PHE A 100 2.23 5.31 -11.82
C PHE A 100 3.35 6.15 -12.47
N LYS A 101 3.75 7.25 -11.83
CA LYS A 101 4.94 8.06 -12.19
C LYS A 101 6.27 7.39 -11.78
N TYR A 102 6.20 6.27 -11.06
CA TYR A 102 7.32 5.55 -10.48
C TYR A 102 7.24 4.07 -10.84
N SER A 103 8.39 3.43 -11.04
CA SER A 103 8.53 1.98 -10.92
C SER A 103 8.85 1.64 -9.47
N PHE A 104 8.39 0.48 -9.02
CA PHE A 104 8.63 0.01 -7.66
C PHE A 104 9.43 -1.28 -7.68
N ASP A 105 10.52 -1.30 -6.93
CA ASP A 105 11.34 -2.48 -6.73
C ASP A 105 11.07 -3.08 -5.34
N CYS A 106 10.66 -4.34 -5.31
CA CYS A 106 10.31 -5.04 -4.08
C CYS A 106 11.57 -5.59 -3.41
N GLN A 107 12.02 -4.91 -2.35
CA GLN A 107 13.23 -5.27 -1.60
C GLN A 107 12.97 -6.29 -0.50
N LEU A 108 11.77 -6.25 0.10
CA LEU A 108 11.33 -7.19 1.13
C LEU A 108 9.84 -7.49 0.93
N ALA A 109 9.45 -8.76 1.03
CA ALA A 109 8.06 -9.18 0.89
C ALA A 109 7.65 -10.07 2.08
N GLY A 110 6.86 -9.51 2.98
CA GLY A 110 6.32 -10.21 4.14
C GLY A 110 7.38 -10.66 5.14
N ASP A 111 8.34 -9.80 5.48
CA ASP A 111 9.33 -10.06 6.51
C ASP A 111 8.68 -10.21 7.89
N LEU A 112 9.08 -11.27 8.60
CA LEU A 112 8.66 -11.56 9.97
C LEU A 112 9.86 -11.67 10.93
N SER A 113 11.08 -11.37 10.48
CA SER A 113 12.31 -11.59 11.26
C SER A 113 12.38 -10.75 12.55
N HIS A 114 11.65 -9.64 12.58
CA HIS A 114 11.54 -8.74 13.72
C HIS A 114 10.60 -9.24 14.83
N ILE A 115 9.87 -10.33 14.58
CA ILE A 115 8.90 -10.87 15.55
C ILE A 115 9.55 -11.92 16.41
N SER A 116 9.44 -11.72 17.72
CA SER A 116 9.97 -12.64 18.73
C SER A 116 9.14 -13.90 18.91
N ASP A 117 7.82 -13.85 18.66
CA ASP A 117 6.90 -14.98 18.79
C ASP A 117 5.99 -15.13 17.56
N PRO A 118 6.31 -16.08 16.65
CA PRO A 118 5.53 -16.29 15.44
C PRO A 118 4.20 -17.03 15.69
N THR A 119 3.96 -17.59 16.89
CA THR A 119 2.79 -18.45 17.15
C THR A 119 1.47 -17.68 17.15
N ASN A 120 1.50 -16.37 17.41
CA ASN A 120 0.32 -15.51 17.36
C ASN A 120 0.01 -14.96 15.96
N MET A 121 0.84 -15.27 14.94
CA MET A 121 0.87 -14.48 13.69
C MET A 121 0.87 -15.29 12.39
N SER A 122 0.76 -16.60 12.48
CA SER A 122 0.62 -17.48 11.31
C SER A 122 -0.77 -17.39 10.70
N ILE A 123 -0.86 -16.82 9.49
CA ILE A 123 -1.79 -17.35 8.49
C ILE A 123 -1.24 -18.75 8.17
N ASN A 124 -2.04 -19.79 8.42
CA ASN A 124 -1.67 -21.16 8.08
C ASN A 124 -1.17 -21.20 6.64
N ARG A 125 0.13 -21.49 6.44
CA ARG A 125 0.63 -21.91 5.13
C ARG A 125 0.00 -23.28 4.86
N LEU A 126 -1.11 -23.28 4.13
CA LEU A 126 -1.64 -24.46 3.46
C LEU A 126 -0.95 -24.61 2.11
#